data_AF-A0A1S8A4N0-F1
#
_entry.id   AF-A0A1S8A4N0-F1
#
_cell.length_a   1.000
_cell.length_b   1.000
_cell.length_c   1.000
_cell.angle_alpha   90.00
_cell.angle_beta   90.00
_cell.angle_gamma   90.00
#
_symmetry.space_group_name_H-M   'P 1'
#
loop_
_entity.id
_entity.type
_entity.pdbx_description
1 polymer ?
#
loop_
_entity_poly.entity_id
_entity_poly.type
_entity_poly.pdbx_seq_one_letter_code
_entity_poly.pdbx_strand_id
1 'polypeptide(L)'
;MGKSGDSGKDGITIADGQNMIFDHVSVTWGRDETFSINGAVTNVTIQDSIIGQGLDTHSCGGLMQADNISLFRNLYIDNKTRNPKVKGINDFQNNVRSPLCPSTYSPHLRG
;
A
#
# COMPACT_ATOMS: atom_id res chain seq x y z
N MET A 1 -10.44 7.87 5.26
CA MET A 1 -9.37 7.69 6.26
C MET A 1 -8.58 8.99 6.45
N GLY A 2 -7.76 9.10 7.49
CA GLY A 2 -7.00 10.32 7.81
C GLY A 2 -6.57 10.37 9.28
N LYS A 3 -5.90 11.45 9.69
CA LYS A 3 -5.39 11.64 11.07
C LYS A 3 -6.46 11.44 12.16
N SER A 4 -7.71 11.81 11.87
CA SER A 4 -8.85 11.69 12.79
C SER A 4 -9.65 10.39 12.63
N GLY A 5 -9.25 9.47 11.74
CA GLY A 5 -9.94 8.17 11.57
C GLY A 5 -9.66 7.20 12.72
N ASP A 6 -10.15 5.97 12.65
CA ASP A 6 -9.87 4.96 13.69
C ASP A 6 -8.45 4.41 13.58
N SER A 7 -7.82 4.12 14.72
CA SER A 7 -6.48 3.51 14.78
C SER A 7 -6.47 2.09 14.21
N GLY A 8 -5.37 1.73 13.51
CA GLY A 8 -5.18 0.38 12.96
C GLY A 8 -6.11 0.06 11.79
N LYS A 9 -6.60 1.08 11.08
CA LYS A 9 -7.44 0.92 9.90
C LYS A 9 -6.69 1.31 8.63
N ASP A 10 -6.85 0.49 7.61
CA ASP A 10 -6.25 0.73 6.31
C ASP A 10 -7.08 1.74 5.51
N GLY A 11 -6.48 2.32 4.46
CA GLY A 11 -7.22 3.08 3.46
C GLY A 11 -8.27 2.21 2.76
N ILE A 12 -7.84 1.04 2.29
CA ILE A 12 -8.68 -0.04 1.77
C ILE A 12 -8.22 -1.36 2.38
N THR A 13 -9.16 -2.15 2.88
CA THR A 13 -8.95 -3.54 3.29
C THR A 13 -9.90 -4.45 2.52
N ILE A 14 -9.36 -5.47 1.85
CA ILE A 14 -10.14 -6.58 1.29
C ILE A 14 -9.91 -7.81 2.17
N ALA A 15 -10.95 -8.22 2.90
CA ALA A 15 -10.86 -9.28 3.90
C ALA A 15 -11.53 -10.60 3.48
N ASP A 16 -12.45 -10.56 2.51
CA ASP A 16 -13.15 -11.71 1.97
C ASP A 16 -13.60 -11.43 0.54
N GLY A 17 -13.71 -12.47 -0.28
CA GLY A 17 -14.24 -12.42 -1.64
C GLY A 17 -13.23 -12.78 -2.72
N GLN A 18 -13.68 -12.77 -3.96
CA GLN A 18 -12.87 -13.23 -5.10
C GLN A 18 -13.20 -12.49 -6.38
N ASN A 19 -12.28 -12.52 -7.35
CA ASN A 19 -12.45 -11.97 -8.70
C ASN A 19 -12.67 -10.45 -8.68
N MET A 20 -11.70 -9.72 -8.16
CA MET A 20 -11.77 -8.26 -8.03
C MET A 20 -10.68 -7.57 -8.86
N ILE A 21 -11.01 -6.45 -9.48
CA ILE A 21 -10.07 -5.61 -10.20
C ILE A 21 -10.14 -4.20 -9.65
N PHE A 22 -8.98 -3.67 -9.26
CA PHE A 22 -8.77 -2.27 -8.92
C PHE A 22 -7.86 -1.67 -9.98
N ASP A 23 -8.38 -0.68 -10.70
CA ASP A 23 -7.73 -0.10 -11.87
C ASP A 23 -7.84 1.42 -11.81
N HIS A 24 -6.74 2.13 -12.11
CA HIS A 24 -6.66 3.58 -12.09
C HIS A 24 -7.11 4.22 -10.76
N VAL A 25 -6.88 3.56 -9.63
CA VAL A 25 -7.22 4.09 -8.31
C VAL A 25 -6.02 4.76 -7.65
N SER A 26 -6.27 5.83 -6.92
CA SER A 26 -5.29 6.45 -6.03
C SER A 26 -5.76 6.27 -4.60
N VAL A 27 -4.96 5.55 -3.81
CA VAL A 27 -5.24 5.31 -2.40
C VAL A 27 -4.11 5.93 -1.60
N THR A 28 -4.47 6.82 -0.68
CA THR A 28 -3.52 7.59 0.13
C THR A 28 -4.02 7.81 1.55
N TRP A 29 -3.10 8.23 2.43
CA TRP A 29 -3.40 8.60 3.82
C TRP A 29 -4.04 7.46 4.64
N GLY A 30 -3.61 6.22 4.37
CA GLY A 30 -3.86 5.07 5.23
C GLY A 30 -3.28 5.31 6.63
N ARG A 31 -4.02 4.91 7.67
CA ARG A 31 -3.56 5.08 9.06
C ARG A 31 -2.74 3.88 9.53
N ASP A 32 -3.05 2.71 9.01
CA ASP A 32 -2.19 1.53 9.04
C ASP A 32 -1.62 1.27 7.64
N GLU A 33 -2.16 0.35 6.86
CA GLU A 33 -1.82 0.26 5.44
C GLU A 33 -2.64 1.22 4.58
N THR A 34 -2.10 1.52 3.40
CA THR A 34 -2.84 2.29 2.40
C THR A 34 -3.79 1.39 1.63
N PHE A 35 -3.32 0.24 1.14
CA PHE A 35 -4.15 -0.78 0.50
C PHE A 35 -3.71 -2.18 0.94
N SER A 36 -4.57 -2.91 1.65
CA SER A 36 -4.31 -4.28 2.11
C SER A 36 -5.32 -5.29 1.54
N ILE A 37 -4.81 -6.48 1.23
CA ILE A 37 -5.57 -7.69 0.93
C ILE A 37 -5.13 -8.75 1.95
N ASN A 38 -6.04 -9.12 2.85
CA ASN A 38 -5.72 -10.07 3.91
C ASN A 38 -6.98 -10.79 4.39
N GLY A 39 -7.05 -12.10 4.18
CA GLY A 39 -8.16 -12.94 4.62
C GLY A 39 -8.51 -14.00 3.58
N ALA A 40 -9.78 -14.36 3.50
CA ALA A 40 -10.30 -15.36 2.56
C ALA A 40 -10.48 -14.76 1.16
N VAL A 41 -9.37 -14.33 0.54
CA VAL A 41 -9.36 -13.60 -0.73
C VAL A 41 -8.59 -14.36 -1.80
N THR A 42 -9.06 -14.32 -3.06
CA THR A 42 -8.33 -14.88 -4.20
C THR A 42 -8.68 -14.16 -5.51
N ASN A 43 -7.82 -14.27 -6.52
CA ASN A 43 -8.02 -13.70 -7.86
C ASN A 43 -8.25 -12.17 -7.82
N VAL A 44 -7.24 -11.43 -7.36
CA VAL A 44 -7.31 -9.96 -7.28
C VAL A 44 -6.26 -9.33 -8.16
N THR A 45 -6.65 -8.33 -8.93
CA THR A 45 -5.75 -7.52 -9.73
C THR A 45 -5.75 -6.08 -9.24
N ILE A 46 -4.55 -5.52 -9.00
CA ILE A 46 -4.35 -4.08 -8.84
C ILE A 46 -3.46 -3.61 -9.98
N GLN A 47 -3.96 -2.65 -10.76
CA GLN A 47 -3.26 -2.18 -11.96
C GLN A 47 -3.35 -0.67 -12.14
N ASP A 48 -2.34 -0.08 -12.79
CA ASP A 48 -2.28 1.34 -13.17
C ASP A 48 -2.64 2.29 -12.01
N SER A 49 -2.31 1.89 -10.78
CA SER A 49 -2.78 2.56 -9.56
C SER A 49 -1.65 3.21 -8.78
N ILE A 50 -2.00 4.20 -7.97
CA ILE A 50 -1.08 4.89 -7.07
C ILE A 50 -1.43 4.51 -5.63
N ILE A 51 -0.45 4.02 -4.88
CA ILE A 51 -0.59 3.63 -3.48
C ILE A 51 0.50 4.34 -2.68
N GLY A 52 0.13 5.32 -1.88
CA GLY A 52 1.13 6.19 -1.30
C GLY A 52 0.71 7.04 -0.11
N GLN A 53 1.64 7.87 0.37
CA GLN A 53 1.39 8.86 1.42
C GLN A 53 0.70 8.28 2.67
N GLY A 54 1.11 7.10 3.13
CA GLY A 54 0.69 6.56 4.42
C GLY A 54 1.04 7.52 5.56
N LEU A 55 0.20 7.62 6.59
CA LEU A 55 0.39 8.57 7.69
C LEU A 55 1.63 8.23 8.54
N ASP A 56 2.41 9.25 8.92
CA ASP A 56 3.76 9.13 9.51
C ASP A 56 3.89 8.15 10.69
N THR A 57 2.86 8.07 11.56
CA THR A 57 2.88 7.21 12.74
C THR A 57 2.98 5.73 12.38
N HIS A 58 2.43 5.32 11.23
CA HIS A 58 2.47 3.94 10.74
C HIS A 58 2.33 3.90 9.21
N SER A 59 3.26 4.55 8.50
CA SER A 59 3.17 4.75 7.04
C SER A 59 3.53 3.47 6.26
N CYS A 60 2.52 2.72 5.84
CA CYS A 60 2.67 1.46 5.09
C CYS A 60 1.91 1.47 3.76
N GLY A 61 2.51 0.93 2.70
CA GLY A 61 1.86 0.83 1.39
C GLY A 61 0.75 -0.23 1.37
N GLY A 62 1.05 -1.46 1.79
CA GLY A 62 0.09 -2.55 1.73
C GLY A 62 0.62 -3.94 2.07
N LEU A 63 -0.21 -4.75 2.71
CA LEU A 63 -0.02 -6.20 2.85
C LEU A 63 -0.84 -6.91 1.77
N MET A 64 -0.18 -7.72 0.94
CA MET A 64 -0.83 -8.54 -0.09
C MET A 64 -0.67 -10.00 0.32
N GLN A 65 -1.63 -10.51 1.09
CA GLN A 65 -1.59 -11.80 1.77
C GLN A 65 -2.74 -12.70 1.34
N ALA A 66 -2.71 -13.10 0.07
CA ALA A 66 -3.63 -14.06 -0.52
C ALA A 66 -2.96 -14.72 -1.74
N ASP A 67 -3.55 -15.77 -2.29
CA ASP A 67 -3.08 -16.40 -3.51
C ASP A 67 -3.77 -15.82 -4.76
N ASN A 68 -3.09 -15.96 -5.89
CA ASN A 68 -3.49 -15.43 -7.19
C ASN A 68 -3.74 -13.91 -7.20
N ILE A 69 -2.75 -13.16 -6.74
CA ILE A 69 -2.75 -11.69 -6.80
C ILE A 69 -1.88 -11.21 -7.98
N SER A 70 -2.43 -10.38 -8.85
CA SER A 70 -1.69 -9.70 -9.91
C SER A 70 -1.53 -8.22 -9.59
N LEU A 71 -0.29 -7.73 -9.61
CA LEU A 71 0.08 -6.35 -9.35
C LEU A 71 0.88 -5.85 -10.52
N PHE A 72 0.33 -4.95 -11.33
CA PHE A 72 1.06 -4.44 -12.49
C PHE A 72 0.92 -2.95 -12.77
N ARG A 73 2.03 -2.31 -13.17
CA ARG A 73 2.09 -0.87 -13.48
C ARG A 73 1.62 0.06 -12.36
N ASN A 74 1.78 -0.37 -11.11
CA ASN A 74 1.44 0.46 -9.96
C ASN A 74 2.63 1.30 -9.51
N LEU A 75 2.34 2.51 -9.02
CA LEU A 75 3.29 3.39 -8.35
C LEU A 75 3.08 3.31 -6.83
N TYR A 76 4.08 2.78 -6.13
CA TYR A 76 4.18 2.82 -4.68
C TYR A 76 5.12 3.95 -4.27
N ILE A 77 4.59 5.00 -3.66
CA ILE A 77 5.35 6.23 -3.38
C ILE A 77 5.06 6.78 -1.99
N ASP A 78 6.09 7.30 -1.33
CA ASP A 78 5.94 8.01 -0.05
C ASP A 78 5.28 7.19 1.08
N ASN A 79 5.55 5.87 1.10
CA ASN A 79 5.30 5.06 2.29
C ASN A 79 6.62 4.59 2.90
N LYS A 80 6.66 4.49 4.22
CA LYS A 80 7.86 4.09 4.97
C LYS A 80 8.24 2.63 4.77
N THR A 81 7.26 1.75 4.59
CA THR A 81 7.49 0.31 4.38
C THR A 81 6.35 -0.35 3.62
N ARG A 82 6.49 -1.65 3.33
CA ARG A 82 5.47 -2.52 2.71
C ARG A 82 4.95 -1.92 1.40
N ASN A 83 5.80 -1.82 0.37
CA ASN A 83 5.49 -1.13 -0.91
C ASN A 83 5.38 -2.04 -2.16
N PRO A 84 4.51 -3.06 -2.23
CA PRO A 84 3.78 -3.73 -1.16
C PRO A 84 4.67 -4.81 -0.51
N LYS A 85 4.20 -5.40 0.59
CA LYS A 85 4.73 -6.68 1.11
C LYS A 85 3.85 -7.81 0.59
N VAL A 86 4.36 -8.57 -0.36
CA VAL A 86 3.62 -9.64 -1.05
C VAL A 86 3.95 -11.01 -0.46
N LYS A 87 2.93 -11.85 -0.34
CA LYS A 87 3.00 -13.28 0.01
C LYS A 87 2.09 -14.07 -0.94
N GLY A 88 2.16 -15.40 -0.89
CA GLY A 88 1.33 -16.28 -1.71
C GLY A 88 1.77 -16.31 -3.18
N ILE A 89 0.99 -17.01 -4.00
CA ILE A 89 1.17 -17.04 -5.45
C ILE A 89 0.77 -15.67 -6.01
N ASN A 90 1.72 -14.98 -6.64
CA ASN A 90 1.51 -13.63 -7.13
C ASN A 90 2.27 -13.37 -8.43
N ASP A 91 1.76 -12.40 -9.18
CA ASP A 91 2.45 -11.78 -10.30
C ASP A 91 2.74 -10.31 -9.97
N PHE A 92 4.02 -9.94 -9.92
CA PHE A 92 4.46 -8.59 -9.58
C PHE A 92 5.35 -8.04 -10.71
N GLN A 93 4.74 -7.35 -11.66
CA GLN A 93 5.43 -6.90 -12.87
C GLN A 93 5.28 -5.40 -13.10
N ASN A 94 6.35 -4.75 -13.58
CA ASN A 94 6.34 -3.36 -14.00
C ASN A 94 5.82 -2.36 -12.95
N ASN A 95 5.94 -2.68 -11.66
CA ASN A 95 5.61 -1.75 -10.59
C ASN A 95 6.83 -0.88 -10.26
N VAL A 96 6.58 0.38 -9.92
CA VAL A 96 7.62 1.30 -9.45
C VAL A 96 7.47 1.48 -7.95
N ARG A 97 8.56 1.23 -7.22
CA ARG A 97 8.67 1.54 -5.79
C ARG A 97 9.64 2.71 -5.64
N SER A 98 9.12 3.87 -5.28
CA SER A 98 9.97 5.00 -4.91
C SER A 98 10.44 4.81 -3.46
N PRO A 99 11.76 4.75 -3.19
CA PRO A 99 12.26 4.87 -1.83
C PRO A 99 11.89 6.27 -1.32
N LEU A 100 11.51 6.36 -0.04
CA LEU A 100 11.05 7.58 0.63
C LEU A 100 11.68 8.87 0.10
N CYS A 101 10.86 9.90 -0.08
CA CYS A 101 11.34 11.27 -0.15
C CYS A 101 12.22 11.53 1.09
N PRO A 102 13.47 12.02 0.95
CA PRO A 102 14.35 12.27 2.09
C PRO A 102 13.87 13.51 2.87
N SER A 103 12.74 13.41 3.57
CA SER A 103 12.27 14.45 4.49
C SER A 103 12.86 14.32 5.90
N THR A 104 13.67 13.28 6.17
CA THR A 104 14.61 13.29 7.30
C THR A 104 15.92 13.98 6.94
N TYR A 105 15.86 15.18 6.35
CA TYR A 105 16.88 16.19 6.60
C TYR A 105 16.42 16.94 7.87
N SER A 106 16.83 16.44 9.03
CA SER A 106 16.75 17.23 10.26
C SER A 106 17.67 18.44 10.10
N PRO A 107 17.20 19.69 10.21
CA PRO A 107 18.09 20.85 10.20
C PRO A 107 18.79 21.06 11.56
N HIS A 108 18.88 20.03 12.41
CA HIS A 108 19.50 20.15 13.73
C HIS A 108 20.76 19.31 13.84
N LEU A 109 21.83 19.80 13.19
CA LEU A 109 23.20 19.57 13.62
C LEU A 109 24.02 20.86 13.47
N ARG A 110 24.54 21.30 14.63
CA ARG A 110 25.66 22.23 14.90
C ARG A 110 25.34 23.74 14.93
N GLY A 111 24.92 24.17 16.11
CA GLY A 111 25.47 25.35 16.81
C GLY A 111 26.06 24.87 18.13
#